data_AF-A0A2V5MIN2-F1
#
_entry.id   AF-A0A2V5MIN2-F1
#
_cell.length_a   1.000
_cell.length_b   1.000
_cell.length_c   1.000
_cell.angle_alpha   90.00
_cell.angle_beta   90.00
_cell.angle_gamma   90.00
#
_symmetry.space_group_name_H-M   'P 1'
#
loop_
_entity.id
_entity.type
_entity.pdbx_description
1 polymer ?
#
loop_
_entity_poly.entity_id
_entity_poly.type
_entity_poly.pdbx_seq_one_letter_code
_entity_poly.pdbx_strand_id
1 'polypeptide(L)'
;MTASDLPTIYRDGARTGEASEQDLTEMVGRLLSAKVTANYQVIGDRAYSAADQFEVLTAAIGSLIEGKKLRFPIRIEGLLGPDGAPPAAQELERLRWPAFRDAVLDVRDYIKTERRVPARVFIGPDAVPPVDFLAGLAAAYEHYRKNGVLPLQEGVTLGKNVELLPIRYIAKDTPGLFGGWVIHKEGFRAPKILEVARQQAWTLKPAIRKE
;
A
#
# COMPACT_ATOMS: atom_id res chain seq x y z
N MET A 1 -26.26 -15.56 -13.03
CA MET A 1 -24.93 -15.23 -12.50
C MET A 1 -24.66 -16.14 -11.32
N THR A 2 -23.66 -17.00 -11.44
CA THR A 2 -23.17 -17.90 -10.40
C THR A 2 -21.91 -17.31 -9.76
N ALA A 3 -21.48 -17.83 -8.61
CA ALA A 3 -20.23 -17.42 -7.98
C ALA A 3 -19.00 -17.59 -8.91
N SER A 4 -19.04 -18.62 -9.77
CA SER A 4 -17.98 -18.91 -10.75
C SER A 4 -17.92 -17.88 -11.89
N ASP A 5 -18.99 -17.13 -12.14
CA ASP A 5 -19.00 -16.07 -13.16
C ASP A 5 -18.33 -14.78 -12.66
N LEU A 6 -18.20 -14.61 -11.33
CA LEU A 6 -17.73 -13.37 -10.71
C LEU A 6 -16.33 -12.94 -11.15
N PRO A 7 -15.30 -13.82 -11.26
CA PRO A 7 -13.98 -13.42 -11.72
C PRO A 7 -13.96 -12.90 -13.18
N THR A 8 -14.90 -13.35 -14.00
CA THR A 8 -15.03 -12.89 -15.39
C THR A 8 -15.72 -11.53 -15.47
N ILE A 9 -16.71 -11.30 -14.60
CA ILE A 9 -17.50 -10.06 -14.51
C ILE A 9 -16.73 -8.96 -13.78
N TYR A 10 -15.99 -9.31 -12.73
CA TYR A 10 -15.23 -8.42 -11.86
C TYR A 10 -13.74 -8.76 -11.94
N ARG A 11 -13.14 -8.58 -13.13
CA ARG A 11 -11.70 -8.78 -13.29
C ARG A 11 -10.94 -7.73 -12.51
N ASP A 12 -9.92 -8.16 -11.78
CA ASP A 12 -8.98 -7.26 -11.14
C ASP A 12 -7.99 -6.75 -12.19
N GLY A 13 -8.35 -5.64 -12.85
CA GLY A 13 -7.54 -5.01 -13.90
C GLY A 13 -6.12 -4.62 -13.45
N ALA A 14 -5.89 -4.43 -12.14
CA ALA A 14 -4.56 -4.16 -11.60
C ALA A 14 -3.72 -5.44 -11.38
N ARG A 15 -4.35 -6.61 -11.20
CA ARG A 15 -3.65 -7.90 -11.10
C ARG A 15 -3.50 -8.61 -12.44
N THR A 16 -4.38 -8.32 -13.40
CA THR A 16 -4.28 -8.84 -14.77
C THR A 16 -3.63 -7.85 -15.74
N GLY A 17 -3.39 -6.62 -15.28
CA GLY A 17 -2.78 -5.54 -16.04
C GLY A 17 -1.56 -4.99 -15.32
N GLU A 18 -0.70 -4.35 -16.08
CA GLU A 18 0.52 -3.72 -15.57
C GLU A 18 0.23 -2.22 -15.35
N ALA A 19 0.79 -1.60 -14.31
CA ALA A 19 0.58 -0.17 -14.01
C ALA A 19 1.29 0.71 -15.04
N SER A 20 0.55 1.59 -15.68
CA SER A 20 1.12 2.54 -16.64
C SER A 20 1.86 3.70 -15.96
N GLU A 21 2.64 4.46 -16.73
CA GLU A 21 3.27 5.69 -16.23
C GLU A 21 2.25 6.74 -15.79
N GLN A 22 1.11 6.81 -16.50
CA GLN A 22 -0.01 7.67 -16.14
C GLN A 22 -0.63 7.22 -14.81
N ASP A 23 -0.82 5.91 -14.62
CA ASP A 23 -1.36 5.36 -13.37
C ASP A 23 -0.45 5.72 -12.19
N LEU A 24 0.86 5.55 -12.35
CA LEU A 24 1.83 5.87 -11.31
C LEU A 24 1.85 7.38 -10.98
N THR A 25 1.76 8.24 -12.00
CA THR A 25 1.73 9.70 -11.82
C THR A 25 0.46 10.15 -11.08
N GLU A 26 -0.70 9.64 -11.49
CA GLU A 26 -1.97 9.96 -10.84
C GLU A 26 -2.03 9.42 -9.40
N MET A 27 -1.50 8.21 -9.20
CA MET A 27 -1.37 7.58 -7.88
C MET A 27 -0.57 8.45 -6.90
N VAL A 28 0.58 8.94 -7.34
CA VAL A 28 1.47 9.80 -6.55
C VAL A 28 0.84 11.15 -6.28
N GLY A 29 0.19 11.76 -7.28
CA GLY A 29 -0.52 13.03 -7.10
C GLY A 29 -1.60 12.97 -6.01
N ARG A 30 -2.33 11.85 -5.91
CA ARG A 30 -3.35 11.63 -4.88
C ARG A 30 -2.75 11.33 -3.50
N LEU A 31 -1.67 10.53 -3.44
CA LEU A 31 -0.95 10.24 -2.18
C LEU A 31 -0.34 11.48 -1.54
N LEU A 32 0.09 12.46 -2.35
CA LEU A 32 0.70 13.70 -1.87
C LEU A 32 -0.29 14.87 -1.72
N SER A 33 -1.59 14.63 -1.86
CA SER A 33 -2.62 15.67 -1.66
C SER A 33 -2.70 16.14 -0.21
N ALA A 34 -3.26 17.35 0.03
CA ALA A 34 -3.19 18.07 1.32
C ALA A 34 -3.68 17.32 2.56
N LYS A 35 -4.45 16.23 2.42
CA LYS A 35 -4.75 15.27 3.48
C LYS A 35 -4.11 13.93 3.09
N VAL A 36 -2.85 13.75 3.46
CA VAL A 36 -2.11 12.52 3.17
C VAL A 36 -2.82 11.36 3.88
N THR A 37 -3.60 10.62 3.11
CA THR A 37 -4.32 9.43 3.54
C THR A 37 -4.09 8.36 2.49
N ALA A 38 -3.73 7.16 2.93
CA ALA A 38 -3.60 6.02 2.04
C ALA A 38 -4.99 5.39 1.88
N ASN A 39 -5.52 5.44 0.67
CA ASN A 39 -6.76 4.78 0.30
C ASN A 39 -6.56 3.95 -0.96
N TYR A 40 -7.50 3.07 -1.29
CA TYR A 40 -7.55 2.56 -2.65
C TYR A 40 -7.78 3.71 -3.65
N GLN A 41 -7.30 3.52 -4.87
CA GLN A 41 -7.43 4.48 -5.94
C GLN A 41 -8.00 3.82 -7.18
N VAL A 42 -9.07 4.40 -7.72
CA VAL A 42 -9.58 4.02 -9.04
C VAL A 42 -9.00 4.98 -10.08
N ILE A 43 -8.32 4.44 -11.08
CA ILE A 43 -7.68 5.17 -12.18
C ILE A 43 -8.11 4.47 -13.47
N GLY A 44 -8.86 5.18 -14.31
CA GLY A 44 -9.54 4.57 -15.46
C GLY A 44 -10.46 3.42 -15.03
N ASP A 45 -10.28 2.26 -15.64
CA ASP A 45 -11.00 1.01 -15.36
C ASP A 45 -10.28 0.10 -14.34
N ARG A 46 -9.26 0.61 -13.65
CA ARG A 46 -8.44 -0.15 -12.70
C ARG A 46 -8.59 0.36 -11.27
N ALA A 47 -8.59 -0.56 -10.32
CA ALA A 47 -8.55 -0.26 -8.90
C ALA A 47 -7.22 -0.73 -8.30
N TYR A 48 -6.53 0.17 -7.62
CA TYR A 48 -5.28 -0.07 -6.92
C TYR A 48 -5.53 0.02 -5.41
N SER A 49 -5.33 -1.08 -4.70
CA SER A 49 -5.34 -1.09 -3.24
C SER A 49 -4.10 -0.36 -2.68
N ALA A 50 -4.04 -0.10 -1.37
CA ALA A 50 -2.84 0.48 -0.77
C ALA A 50 -1.62 -0.46 -0.91
N ALA A 51 -1.86 -1.78 -0.88
CA ALA A 51 -0.84 -2.79 -1.13
C ALA A 51 -0.30 -2.73 -2.56
N ASP A 52 -1.19 -2.57 -3.56
CA ASP A 52 -0.77 -2.44 -4.97
C ASP A 52 0.06 -1.16 -5.17
N GLN A 53 -0.34 -0.05 -4.54
CA GLN A 53 0.40 1.22 -4.59
C GLN A 53 1.79 1.08 -3.97
N PHE A 54 1.88 0.38 -2.84
CA PHE A 54 3.16 0.07 -2.18
C PHE A 54 4.08 -0.75 -3.08
N GLU A 55 3.56 -1.82 -3.69
CA GLU A 55 4.32 -2.69 -4.59
C GLU A 55 4.88 -1.91 -5.80
N VAL A 56 4.02 -1.15 -6.50
CA VAL A 56 4.42 -0.41 -7.70
C VAL A 56 5.45 0.66 -7.37
N LEU A 57 5.24 1.43 -6.30
CA LEU A 57 6.15 2.51 -5.92
C LEU A 57 7.50 1.98 -5.43
N THR A 58 7.52 0.89 -4.66
CA THR A 58 8.77 0.23 -4.27
C THR A 58 9.51 -0.29 -5.51
N ALA A 59 8.82 -0.91 -6.47
CA ALA A 59 9.44 -1.40 -7.69
C ALA A 59 10.01 -0.26 -8.55
N ALA A 60 9.27 0.84 -8.70
CA ALA A 60 9.69 2.02 -9.44
C ALA A 60 10.94 2.66 -8.82
N ILE A 61 10.87 3.04 -7.54
CA ILE A 61 12.00 3.69 -6.86
C ILE A 61 13.20 2.75 -6.77
N GLY A 62 13.00 1.47 -6.48
CA GLY A 62 14.07 0.47 -6.47
C GLY A 62 14.79 0.36 -7.83
N SER A 63 14.06 0.47 -8.94
CA SER A 63 14.66 0.47 -10.29
C SER A 63 15.47 1.73 -10.54
N LEU A 64 14.95 2.89 -10.14
CA LEU A 64 15.66 4.17 -10.27
C LEU A 64 16.94 4.21 -9.43
N ILE A 65 16.91 3.67 -8.22
CA ILE A 65 18.09 3.54 -7.33
C ILE A 65 19.21 2.74 -8.01
N GLU A 66 18.85 1.72 -8.78
CA GLU A 66 19.81 0.90 -9.54
C GLU A 66 20.28 1.57 -10.84
N GLY A 67 19.91 2.83 -11.09
CA GLY A 67 20.25 3.56 -12.30
C GLY A 67 19.53 3.04 -13.56
N LYS A 68 18.47 2.23 -13.39
CA LYS A 68 17.69 1.71 -14.51
C LYS A 68 16.65 2.74 -14.93
N LYS A 69 16.41 2.83 -16.24
CA LYS A 69 15.23 3.52 -16.77
C LYS A 69 13.98 2.75 -16.33
N LEU A 70 12.95 3.47 -15.88
CA LEU A 70 11.65 2.87 -15.63
C LEU A 70 11.11 2.26 -16.92
N ARG A 71 10.72 1.00 -16.84
CA ARG A 71 10.05 0.30 -17.92
C ARG A 71 8.59 0.20 -17.55
N PHE A 72 7.76 0.74 -18.42
CA PHE A 72 6.32 0.63 -18.29
C PHE A 72 5.78 -0.38 -19.29
N PRO A 73 4.70 -1.08 -18.93
CA PRO A 73 4.00 -0.92 -17.65
C PRO A 73 4.66 -1.77 -16.53
N ILE A 74 4.52 -1.32 -15.27
CA ILE A 74 5.12 -1.99 -14.10
C ILE A 74 4.20 -3.13 -13.69
N ARG A 75 4.74 -4.35 -13.70
CA ARG A 75 3.99 -5.53 -13.31
C ARG A 75 3.64 -5.52 -11.82
N ILE A 76 2.38 -5.80 -11.52
CA ILE A 76 1.85 -5.96 -10.16
C ILE A 76 1.51 -7.42 -9.98
N GLU A 77 2.15 -8.05 -9.01
CA GLU A 77 1.86 -9.45 -8.71
C GLU A 77 0.82 -9.57 -7.58
N GLY A 78 0.64 -8.51 -6.79
CA GLY A 78 -0.30 -8.43 -5.70
C GLY A 78 0.33 -8.87 -4.37
N LEU A 79 0.14 -8.04 -3.36
CA LEU A 79 0.60 -8.29 -1.99
C LEU A 79 -0.56 -8.58 -1.05
N LEU A 80 -0.30 -9.42 -0.05
CA LEU A 80 -1.11 -9.45 1.16
C LEU A 80 -0.83 -8.21 2.01
N GLY A 81 -1.76 -7.88 2.91
CA GLY A 81 -1.48 -6.92 3.98
C GLY A 81 -0.43 -7.46 4.96
N PRO A 82 0.08 -6.62 5.87
CA PRO A 82 1.02 -7.04 6.90
C PRO A 82 0.48 -8.17 7.77
N ASP A 83 1.36 -8.80 8.54
CA ASP A 83 1.03 -9.86 9.51
C ASP A 83 1.00 -9.37 10.96
N GLY A 84 1.27 -8.10 11.17
CA GLY A 84 1.30 -7.46 12.47
C GLY A 84 0.75 -6.04 12.42
N ALA A 85 0.41 -5.52 13.59
CA ALA A 85 0.09 -4.11 13.72
C ALA A 85 1.34 -3.25 13.40
N PRO A 86 1.17 -2.11 12.73
CA PRO A 86 2.27 -1.19 12.50
C PRO A 86 2.78 -0.61 13.82
N PRO A 87 4.06 -0.20 13.88
CA PRO A 87 4.56 0.57 15.01
C PRO A 87 3.81 1.91 15.12
N ALA A 88 3.98 2.61 16.24
CA ALA A 88 3.54 3.99 16.34
C ALA A 88 4.30 4.86 15.32
N ALA A 89 3.66 5.95 14.89
CA ALA A 89 4.33 6.94 14.05
C ALA A 89 5.58 7.47 14.77
N GLN A 90 6.65 7.64 14.00
CA GLN A 90 7.92 8.18 14.46
C GLN A 90 8.01 9.67 14.14
N GLU A 91 8.80 10.42 14.90
CA GLU A 91 9.09 11.83 14.63
C GLU A 91 10.15 12.03 13.53
N LEU A 92 10.41 10.99 12.72
CA LEU A 92 11.32 11.03 11.58
C LEU A 92 10.66 11.73 10.39
N GLU A 93 10.68 13.06 10.38
CA GLU A 93 10.02 13.82 9.30
C GLU A 93 10.84 13.82 8.00
N ARG A 94 12.18 13.92 8.09
CA ARG A 94 13.06 14.03 6.91
C ARG A 94 14.26 13.11 7.04
N LEU A 95 14.44 12.27 6.03
CA LEU A 95 15.51 11.30 5.95
C LEU A 95 16.57 11.71 4.94
N ARG A 96 17.84 11.45 5.27
CA ARG A 96 18.92 11.53 4.30
C ARG A 96 18.74 10.43 3.24
N TRP A 97 19.06 10.77 2.00
CA TRP A 97 18.86 9.86 0.86
C TRP A 97 19.46 8.45 1.04
N PRO A 98 20.71 8.27 1.53
CA PRO A 98 21.26 6.92 1.67
C PRO A 98 20.42 6.00 2.57
N ALA A 99 19.90 6.52 3.68
CA ALA A 99 19.07 5.74 4.60
C ALA A 99 17.73 5.35 3.96
N PHE A 100 17.10 6.28 3.23
CA PHE A 100 15.86 5.99 2.50
C PHE A 100 16.11 4.97 1.38
N ARG A 101 17.18 5.15 0.60
CA ARG A 101 17.60 4.23 -0.46
C ARG A 101 17.75 2.80 0.07
N ASP A 102 18.50 2.63 1.15
CA ASP A 102 18.79 1.31 1.70
C ASP A 102 17.49 0.65 2.19
N ALA A 103 16.62 1.40 2.88
CA ALA A 103 15.29 0.93 3.28
C ALA A 103 14.40 0.51 2.09
N VAL A 104 14.44 1.24 0.95
CA VAL A 104 13.69 0.84 -0.26
C VAL A 104 14.19 -0.50 -0.80
N LEU A 105 15.51 -0.71 -0.84
CA LEU A 105 16.09 -1.96 -1.33
C LEU A 105 15.73 -3.13 -0.41
N ASP A 106 15.81 -2.95 0.91
CA ASP A 106 15.40 -3.95 1.90
C ASP A 106 13.92 -4.31 1.78
N VAL A 107 13.05 -3.29 1.68
CA VAL A 107 11.60 -3.50 1.49
C VAL A 107 11.31 -4.23 0.19
N ARG A 108 12.01 -3.89 -0.89
CA ARG A 108 11.85 -4.55 -2.18
C ARG A 108 12.20 -6.03 -2.09
N ASP A 109 13.28 -6.39 -1.42
CA ASP A 109 13.71 -7.78 -1.28
C ASP A 109 12.81 -8.57 -0.30
N TYR A 110 12.31 -7.90 0.74
CA TYR A 110 11.24 -8.42 1.59
C TYR A 110 9.99 -8.75 0.77
N ILE A 111 9.48 -7.81 -0.03
CA ILE A 111 8.27 -8.01 -0.84
C ILE A 111 8.43 -9.19 -1.81
N LYS A 112 9.60 -9.31 -2.46
CA LYS A 112 9.88 -10.43 -3.38
C LYS A 112 9.80 -11.79 -2.68
N THR A 113 10.28 -11.85 -1.44
CA THR A 113 10.37 -13.10 -0.67
C THR A 113 9.06 -13.43 0.03
N GLU A 114 8.49 -12.46 0.74
CA GLU A 114 7.38 -12.63 1.68
C GLU A 114 6.01 -12.35 1.06
N ARG A 115 5.96 -11.72 -0.12
CA ARG A 115 4.72 -11.50 -0.89
C ARG A 115 3.62 -10.73 -0.13
N ARG A 116 4.04 -9.85 0.78
CA ARG A 116 3.17 -9.02 1.62
C ARG A 116 3.80 -7.67 1.93
N VAL A 117 2.98 -6.70 2.32
CA VAL A 117 3.46 -5.43 2.88
C VAL A 117 4.13 -5.71 4.23
N PRO A 118 5.34 -5.22 4.51
CA PRO A 118 5.98 -5.42 5.81
C PRO A 118 5.18 -4.73 6.92
N ALA A 119 5.10 -5.35 8.10
CA ALA A 119 4.44 -4.73 9.27
C ALA A 119 5.17 -3.45 9.76
N ARG A 120 6.45 -3.31 9.44
CA ARG A 120 7.29 -2.14 9.73
C ARG A 120 8.40 -2.03 8.71
N VAL A 121 8.84 -0.81 8.42
CA VAL A 121 10.02 -0.54 7.60
C VAL A 121 11.13 -0.06 8.53
N PHE A 122 12.28 -0.72 8.50
CA PHE A 122 13.43 -0.30 9.30
C PHE A 122 14.24 0.76 8.56
N ILE A 123 14.57 1.84 9.25
CA ILE A 123 15.42 2.91 8.75
C ILE A 123 16.47 3.18 9.83
N GLY A 124 17.63 2.54 9.69
CA GLY A 124 18.59 2.44 10.79
C GLY A 124 17.96 1.71 12.00
N PRO A 125 17.97 2.28 13.21
CA PRO A 125 17.35 1.65 14.38
C PRO A 125 15.82 1.83 14.45
N ASP A 126 15.26 2.72 13.62
CA ASP A 126 13.88 3.16 13.76
C ASP A 126 12.91 2.28 12.97
N ALA A 127 11.78 1.94 13.59
CA ALA A 127 10.69 1.20 12.96
C ALA A 127 9.60 2.16 12.51
N VAL A 128 9.48 2.36 11.19
CA VAL A 128 8.54 3.28 10.55
C VAL A 128 7.28 2.53 10.10
N PRO A 129 6.07 3.11 10.27
CA PRO A 129 4.85 2.53 9.71
C PRO A 129 4.93 2.42 8.18
N PRO A 130 4.52 1.29 7.58
CA PRO A 130 4.57 1.12 6.12
C PRO A 130 3.74 2.17 5.37
N VAL A 131 2.69 2.71 5.98
CA VAL A 131 1.85 3.76 5.38
C VAL A 131 2.56 5.13 5.32
N ASP A 132 3.38 5.45 6.31
CA ASP A 132 4.20 6.66 6.31
C ASP A 132 5.35 6.52 5.29
N PHE A 133 5.92 5.32 5.18
CA PHE A 133 6.91 4.98 4.17
C PHE A 133 6.36 5.06 2.74
N LEU A 134 5.10 4.65 2.51
CA LEU A 134 4.41 4.79 1.23
C LEU A 134 4.36 6.25 0.76
N ALA A 135 4.06 7.18 1.66
CA ALA A 135 4.09 8.61 1.35
C ALA A 135 5.51 9.08 1.00
N GLY A 136 6.54 8.56 1.67
CA GLY A 136 7.95 8.79 1.33
C GLY A 136 8.33 8.30 -0.07
N LEU A 137 7.89 7.10 -0.45
CA LEU A 137 8.07 6.56 -1.81
C LEU A 137 7.43 7.48 -2.86
N ALA A 138 6.20 7.94 -2.60
CA ALA A 138 5.49 8.87 -3.48
C ALA A 138 6.25 10.22 -3.59
N ALA A 139 6.75 10.76 -2.48
CA ALA A 139 7.53 12.01 -2.46
C ALA A 139 8.84 11.88 -3.26
N ALA A 140 9.55 10.75 -3.11
CA ALA A 140 10.76 10.46 -3.88
C ALA A 140 10.47 10.36 -5.39
N TYR A 141 9.37 9.70 -5.76
CA TYR A 141 8.97 9.57 -7.16
C TYR A 141 8.59 10.93 -7.76
N GLU A 142 7.82 11.73 -7.04
CA GLU A 142 7.41 13.05 -7.49
C GLU A 142 8.61 13.99 -7.68
N HIS A 143 9.61 13.91 -6.80
CA HIS A 143 10.86 14.63 -6.97
C HIS A 143 11.58 14.20 -8.24
N TYR A 144 11.72 12.89 -8.48
CA TYR A 144 12.32 12.36 -9.71
C TYR A 144 11.58 12.83 -10.96
N ARG A 145 10.25 12.75 -10.96
CA ARG A 145 9.41 13.15 -12.09
C ARG A 145 9.57 14.63 -12.43
N LYS A 146 9.72 15.50 -11.42
CA LYS A 146 9.88 16.96 -11.61
C LYS A 146 11.30 17.36 -12.03
N ASN A 147 12.32 16.70 -11.50
CA ASN A 147 13.71 17.14 -11.61
C ASN A 147 14.57 16.25 -12.52
N GLY A 148 14.07 15.07 -12.93
CA GLY A 148 14.81 14.08 -13.70
C GLY A 148 15.88 13.31 -12.90
N VAL A 149 16.04 13.61 -11.61
CA VAL A 149 17.03 13.03 -10.71
C VAL A 149 16.41 12.67 -9.36
N LEU A 150 16.96 11.66 -8.68
CA LEU A 150 16.53 11.30 -7.31
C LEU A 150 16.98 12.38 -6.31
N PRO A 151 16.30 12.54 -5.15
CA PRO A 151 16.59 13.61 -4.18
C PRO A 151 17.85 13.31 -3.35
N LEU A 152 19.01 13.24 -4.01
CA LEU A 152 20.28 12.80 -3.41
C LEU A 152 20.74 13.74 -2.28
N GLN A 153 20.49 15.05 -2.42
CA GLN A 153 20.95 16.07 -1.47
C GLN A 153 19.82 16.48 -0.51
N GLU A 154 18.61 16.62 -1.03
CA GLU A 154 17.44 17.06 -0.30
C GLU A 154 16.92 15.97 0.65
N GLY A 155 17.17 14.69 0.33
CA GLY A 155 16.57 13.58 1.05
C GLY A 155 15.07 13.47 0.81
N VAL A 156 14.39 12.70 1.66
CA VAL A 156 12.97 12.35 1.48
C VAL A 156 12.20 12.69 2.74
N THR A 157 11.07 13.37 2.58
CA THR A 157 10.09 13.58 3.65
C THR A 157 9.17 12.37 3.72
N LEU A 158 9.09 11.74 4.90
CA LEU A 158 8.12 10.67 5.14
C LEU A 158 6.73 11.23 5.40
N GLY A 159 5.71 10.37 5.28
CA GLY A 159 4.41 10.67 5.86
C GLY A 159 4.49 10.78 7.38
N LYS A 160 3.57 11.54 7.98
CA LYS A 160 3.42 11.65 9.43
C LYS A 160 1.98 11.35 9.80
N ASN A 161 1.76 10.27 10.56
CA ASN A 161 0.43 9.82 10.96
C ASN A 161 -0.51 9.60 9.77
N VAL A 162 0.01 9.02 8.67
CA VAL A 162 -0.82 8.75 7.50
C VAL A 162 -1.85 7.69 7.86
N GLU A 163 -3.13 8.02 7.67
CA GLU A 163 -4.21 7.08 7.92
C GLU A 163 -4.39 6.12 6.75
N LEU A 164 -4.52 4.83 7.05
CA LEU A 164 -5.00 3.83 6.09
C LEU A 164 -6.53 3.79 6.11
N LEU A 165 -7.17 4.53 5.20
CA LEU A 165 -8.62 4.71 5.17
C LEU A 165 -9.44 3.42 5.05
N PRO A 166 -9.01 2.39 4.30
CA PRO A 166 -9.78 1.16 4.18
C PRO A 166 -10.05 0.43 5.51
N ILE A 167 -9.28 0.72 6.58
CA ILE A 167 -9.54 0.18 7.92
C ILE A 167 -10.96 0.51 8.41
N ARG A 168 -11.54 1.63 7.97
CA ARG A 168 -12.91 2.03 8.33
C ARG A 168 -13.99 1.03 7.92
N TYR A 169 -13.70 0.18 6.93
CA TYR A 169 -14.62 -0.88 6.49
C TYR A 169 -14.55 -2.12 7.37
N ILE A 170 -13.64 -2.17 8.34
CA ILE A 170 -13.51 -3.28 9.29
C ILE A 170 -14.24 -2.94 10.57
N ALA A 171 -15.24 -3.75 10.93
CA ALA A 171 -16.03 -3.56 12.12
C ALA A 171 -15.19 -3.61 13.42
N LYS A 172 -15.65 -2.90 14.46
CA LYS A 172 -15.11 -3.02 15.82
C LYS A 172 -15.59 -4.33 16.46
N ASP A 173 -14.75 -4.94 17.28
CA ASP A 173 -15.14 -6.13 18.06
C ASP A 173 -16.20 -5.72 19.09
N THR A 174 -17.45 -6.14 18.89
CA THR A 174 -18.54 -5.91 19.83
C THR A 174 -19.28 -7.23 20.07
N PRO A 175 -19.90 -7.43 21.25
CA PRO A 175 -20.67 -8.65 21.54
C PRO A 175 -21.83 -8.91 20.55
N GLY A 176 -22.32 -7.85 19.90
CA GLY A 176 -23.41 -7.93 18.92
C GLY A 176 -22.96 -8.08 17.47
N LEU A 177 -21.65 -8.00 17.17
CA LEU A 177 -21.17 -8.00 15.79
C LEU A 177 -21.54 -9.29 15.03
N PHE A 178 -21.42 -10.43 15.70
CA PHE A 178 -21.78 -11.74 15.14
C PHE A 178 -23.17 -12.21 15.60
N GLY A 179 -23.92 -11.35 16.28
CA GLY A 179 -25.26 -11.64 16.75
C GLY A 179 -26.22 -11.90 15.59
N GLY A 180 -27.15 -12.84 15.77
CA GLY A 180 -28.14 -13.21 14.75
C GLY A 180 -27.70 -14.33 13.80
N TRP A 181 -26.45 -14.81 13.89
CA TRP A 181 -26.03 -16.02 13.20
C TRP A 181 -26.20 -17.25 14.08
N VAL A 182 -26.98 -18.24 13.62
CA VAL A 182 -27.33 -19.46 14.38
C VAL A 182 -26.13 -20.28 14.85
N ILE A 183 -24.98 -20.14 14.18
CA ILE A 183 -23.75 -20.86 14.49
C ILE A 183 -22.95 -20.25 15.66
N HIS A 184 -23.23 -18.99 16.04
CA HIS A 184 -22.53 -18.30 17.10
C HIS A 184 -23.41 -18.18 18.34
N LYS A 185 -22.82 -18.42 19.52
CA LYS A 185 -23.49 -18.15 20.79
C LYS A 185 -23.71 -16.64 20.95
N GLU A 186 -24.73 -16.26 21.71
CA GLU A 186 -24.93 -14.86 22.10
C GLU A 186 -23.67 -14.31 22.79
N GLY A 187 -23.28 -13.09 22.42
CA GLY A 187 -22.08 -12.45 22.95
C GLY A 187 -20.75 -12.99 22.40
N PHE A 188 -20.77 -13.82 21.36
CA PHE A 188 -19.56 -14.30 20.69
C PHE A 188 -18.69 -13.14 20.19
N ARG A 189 -17.38 -13.26 20.41
CA ARG A 189 -16.35 -12.25 20.08
C ARG A 189 -15.24 -12.93 19.30
N ALA A 190 -14.68 -12.23 18.31
CA ALA A 190 -13.57 -12.75 17.51
C ALA A 190 -12.51 -11.68 17.26
N PRO A 191 -11.90 -11.12 18.32
CA PRO A 191 -10.97 -10.00 18.20
C PRO A 191 -9.79 -10.31 17.26
N LYS A 192 -9.26 -11.54 17.30
CA LYS A 192 -8.15 -11.95 16.43
C LYS A 192 -8.51 -12.01 14.95
N ILE A 193 -9.74 -12.39 14.61
CA ILE A 193 -10.21 -12.34 13.22
C ILE A 193 -10.27 -10.89 12.74
N LEU A 194 -10.75 -9.98 13.59
CA LEU A 194 -10.83 -8.56 13.23
C LEU A 194 -9.46 -7.86 13.23
N GLU A 195 -8.49 -8.33 14.02
CA GLU A 195 -7.09 -7.89 13.91
C GLU A 195 -6.51 -8.24 12.53
N VAL A 196 -6.68 -9.49 12.09
CA VAL A 196 -6.25 -9.93 10.74
C VAL A 196 -6.98 -9.16 9.65
N ALA A 197 -8.29 -8.95 9.79
CA ALA A 197 -9.06 -8.17 8.82
C ALA A 197 -8.56 -6.72 8.69
N ARG A 198 -8.13 -6.08 9.79
CA ARG A 198 -7.50 -4.74 9.77
C ARG A 198 -6.16 -4.76 9.05
N GLN A 199 -5.35 -5.79 9.26
CA GLN A 199 -4.08 -5.93 8.57
C GLN A 199 -4.31 -6.11 7.05
N GLN A 200 -5.28 -6.94 6.67
CA GLN A 200 -5.63 -7.16 5.27
C GLN A 200 -6.41 -6.00 4.63
N ALA A 201 -6.78 -4.96 5.40
CA ALA A 201 -7.41 -3.75 4.85
C ALA A 201 -6.53 -3.06 3.77
N TRP A 202 -5.21 -3.27 3.81
CA TRP A 202 -4.27 -2.86 2.77
C TRP A 202 -4.64 -3.35 1.36
N THR A 203 -5.30 -4.51 1.28
CA THR A 203 -5.68 -5.17 0.02
C THR A 203 -7.08 -4.79 -0.46
N LEU A 204 -7.84 -4.05 0.35
CA LEU A 204 -9.19 -3.66 0.00
C LEU A 204 -9.18 -2.64 -1.13
N LYS A 205 -10.00 -2.93 -2.14
CA LYS A 205 -10.29 -2.07 -3.29
C LYS A 205 -11.65 -2.47 -3.87
N PRO A 206 -12.36 -1.55 -4.55
CA PRO A 206 -13.63 -1.88 -5.18
C PRO A 206 -13.45 -2.87 -6.32
N ALA A 207 -14.41 -3.78 -6.45
CA ALA A 207 -14.52 -4.63 -7.63
C ALA A 207 -15.18 -3.82 -8.76
N ILE A 208 -14.47 -3.64 -9.88
CA ILE A 208 -14.98 -2.93 -11.05
C ILE A 208 -15.68 -3.95 -11.95
N ARG A 209 -16.96 -3.71 -12.24
CA ARG A 209 -17.72 -4.56 -13.16
C ARG A 209 -17.32 -4.22 -14.59
N LYS A 210 -16.99 -5.24 -15.38
CA LYS A 210 -16.83 -5.09 -16.83
C LYS A 210 -18.20 -4.83 -17.46
N GLU A 211 -18.30 -3.74 -18.23
CA GLU A 211 -19.48 -3.44 -19.06
C GLU A 211 -19.67 -4.50 -20.15
#